data_AF-A0A9D5NGK0-F1
#
_entry.id   AF-A0A9D5NGK0-F1
#
_cell.length_a   1.000
_cell.length_b   1.000
_cell.length_c   1.000
_cell.angle_alpha   90.00
_cell.angle_beta   90.00
_cell.angle_gamma   90.00
#
_symmetry.space_group_name_H-M   'P 1'
#
loop_
_entity.id
_entity.type
_entity.pdbx_description
1 polymer ?
#
loop_
_entity_poly.entity_id
_entity_poly.type
_entity_poly.pdbx_seq_one_letter_code
_entity_poly.pdbx_strand_id
1 'polypeptide(L)'
;MNKKYVKVMFGTTSGAKSDFEYKLNEVNISNNWNPKATSGKDFGGFNYTTEDCILRWLHRGDTLYDVEIPKDAENIKLDGATTIYRTNKIIIKNPRKITDEMALEFYKISNIPEKSYYKALGVVTIMNYKKTAYAILKDKVNFGNIKEVLDEWNDFISHGGKNDRKDINGFVKEINDHLYKIKNSISE
;
A
#
# COMPACT_ATOMS: atom_id res chain seq x y z
N MET A 1 -20.78 -1.47 10.05
CA MET A 1 -19.62 -2.30 10.47
C MET A 1 -18.54 -1.38 11.01
N ASN A 2 -17.98 -1.66 12.18
CA ASN A 2 -16.77 -0.95 12.64
C ASN A 2 -15.61 -1.36 11.73
N LYS A 3 -14.98 -0.38 11.05
CA LYS A 3 -13.81 -0.63 10.22
C LYS A 3 -12.64 -0.98 11.14
N LYS A 4 -11.98 -2.11 10.92
CA LYS A 4 -10.77 -2.49 11.66
C LYS A 4 -9.59 -1.65 11.18
N TYR A 5 -8.82 -1.13 12.12
CA TYR A 5 -7.56 -0.45 11.83
C TYR A 5 -6.44 -1.46 11.71
N VAL A 6 -5.65 -1.30 10.65
CA VAL A 6 -4.58 -2.21 10.29
C VAL A 6 -3.34 -1.48 9.81
N LYS A 7 -2.21 -2.18 9.89
CA LYS A 7 -0.90 -1.73 9.40
C LYS A 7 -0.11 -2.89 8.84
N VAL A 8 0.70 -2.64 7.82
CA VAL A 8 1.68 -3.60 7.31
C VAL A 8 3.12 -3.17 7.59
N MET A 9 3.97 -4.16 7.90
CA MET A 9 5.38 -4.04 8.27
C MET A 9 6.18 -5.27 7.81
N PHE A 10 7.51 -5.20 7.80
CA PHE A 10 8.39 -6.33 7.49
C PHE A 10 8.79 -7.03 8.78
N GLY A 11 8.08 -8.10 9.14
CA GLY A 11 8.08 -8.56 10.53
C GLY A 11 7.72 -7.41 11.47
N THR A 12 8.54 -7.16 12.49
CA THR A 12 8.42 -6.03 13.42
C THR A 12 9.07 -4.73 12.92
N THR A 13 9.69 -4.71 11.74
CA THR A 13 10.41 -3.56 11.21
C THR A 13 9.53 -2.66 10.34
N SER A 14 9.63 -1.34 10.54
CA SER A 14 8.88 -0.35 9.75
C SER A 14 9.28 -0.35 8.28
N GLY A 15 8.33 -0.56 7.36
CA GLY A 15 8.54 -0.36 5.92
C GLY A 15 8.63 1.11 5.48
N ALA A 16 8.53 2.07 6.41
CA ALA A 16 8.78 3.49 6.14
C ALA A 16 10.17 3.94 6.59
N LYS A 17 10.74 3.30 7.61
CA LYS A 17 12.02 3.66 8.21
C LYS A 17 12.66 2.40 8.80
N SER A 18 13.59 1.79 8.08
CA SER A 18 14.10 0.44 8.40
C SER A 18 14.86 0.34 9.73
N ASP A 19 15.19 1.46 10.37
CA ASP A 19 15.86 1.53 11.67
C ASP A 19 14.88 1.57 12.86
N PHE A 20 13.57 1.53 12.62
CA PHE A 20 12.55 1.47 13.65
C PHE A 20 11.93 0.08 13.73
N GLU A 21 11.99 -0.52 14.91
CA GLU A 21 11.36 -1.78 15.26
C GLU A 21 10.23 -1.56 16.26
N TYR A 22 9.08 -2.20 16.01
CA TYR A 22 7.91 -2.09 16.86
C TYR A 22 7.90 -3.19 17.92
N LYS A 23 7.47 -2.82 19.12
CA LYS A 23 7.15 -3.75 20.21
C LYS A 23 5.73 -4.28 20.05
N LEU A 24 5.57 -5.60 20.10
CA LEU A 24 4.28 -6.26 19.94
C LEU A 24 3.46 -6.18 21.23
N ASN A 25 2.17 -5.88 21.14
CA ASN A 25 1.24 -5.74 22.28
C ASN A 25 1.64 -4.68 23.31
N GLU A 26 2.53 -3.76 22.95
CA GLU A 26 3.00 -2.66 23.79
C GLU A 26 2.71 -1.31 23.12
N VAL A 27 2.73 -0.25 23.93
CA VAL A 27 2.65 1.12 23.43
C VAL A 27 3.98 1.49 22.77
N ASN A 28 3.94 1.69 21.46
CA ASN A 28 5.04 2.27 20.69
C ASN A 28 4.85 3.78 20.64
N ILE A 29 5.90 4.54 20.94
CA ILE A 29 5.90 6.01 20.93
C ILE A 29 6.83 6.49 19.82
N SER A 30 6.36 7.45 19.02
CA SER A 30 7.16 7.99 17.92
C SER A 30 8.21 8.96 18.44
N ASN A 31 9.44 8.83 17.93
CA ASN A 31 10.54 9.74 18.25
C ASN A 31 10.47 11.06 17.47
N ASN A 32 9.55 11.18 16.50
CA ASN A 32 9.28 12.41 15.76
C ASN A 32 7.77 12.55 15.58
N TRP A 33 7.20 13.65 16.06
CA TRP A 33 5.79 13.98 15.90
C TRP A 33 5.63 15.48 15.72
N ASN A 34 5.26 15.90 14.51
CA ASN A 34 4.95 17.28 14.20
C ASN A 34 3.67 17.35 13.35
N PRO A 35 2.48 17.37 13.99
CA PRO A 35 1.21 17.30 13.29
C PRO A 35 0.91 18.52 12.41
N LYS A 36 1.70 19.60 12.53
CA LYS A 36 1.58 20.84 11.76
C LYS A 36 2.54 20.90 10.57
N ALA A 37 3.39 19.88 10.39
CA ALA A 37 4.31 19.85 9.27
C ALA A 37 3.57 19.68 7.94
N THR A 38 4.05 20.39 6.90
CA THR A 38 3.51 20.30 5.54
C THR A 38 4.12 19.17 4.73
N SER A 39 5.25 18.62 5.16
CA SER A 39 5.92 17.48 4.52
C SER A 39 5.67 16.20 5.31
N GLY A 40 5.40 15.10 4.59
CA GLY A 40 5.18 13.79 5.21
C GLY A 40 6.40 13.24 5.95
N LYS A 41 7.61 13.71 5.62
CA LYS A 41 8.86 13.34 6.31
C LYS A 41 8.93 14.00 7.69
N ASP A 42 8.62 15.28 7.74
CA ASP A 42 8.77 16.09 8.96
C ASP A 42 7.61 15.85 9.94
N PHE A 43 6.44 15.45 9.43
CA PHE A 43 5.29 15.12 10.24
C PHE A 43 5.57 13.97 11.23
N GLY A 44 6.36 12.97 10.83
CA GLY A 44 6.67 11.82 11.67
C GLY A 44 5.44 10.95 11.99
N GLY A 45 5.46 10.30 13.16
CA GLY A 45 4.41 9.42 13.64
C GLY A 45 4.36 8.03 13.00
N PHE A 46 3.40 7.23 13.43
CA PHE A 46 3.10 5.93 12.86
C PHE A 46 1.90 6.02 11.93
N ASN A 47 2.05 5.54 10.70
CA ASN A 47 0.94 5.43 9.76
C ASN A 47 0.17 4.12 9.93
N TYR A 48 -1.14 4.19 9.78
CA TYR A 48 -2.04 3.04 9.69
C TYR A 48 -3.28 3.42 8.87
N THR A 49 -4.11 2.43 8.55
CA THR A 49 -5.31 2.62 7.73
C THR A 49 -6.39 1.62 8.13
N THR A 50 -7.47 1.56 7.37
CA THR A 50 -8.54 0.57 7.48
C THR A 50 -8.37 -0.55 6.45
N GLU A 51 -8.94 -1.72 6.70
CA GLU A 51 -8.83 -2.87 5.79
C GLU A 51 -9.30 -2.56 4.35
N ASP A 52 -10.33 -1.73 4.18
CA ASP A 52 -10.83 -1.28 2.86
C ASP A 52 -9.90 -0.28 2.14
N CYS A 53 -8.81 0.15 2.77
CA CYS A 53 -7.82 1.06 2.20
C CYS A 53 -6.40 0.47 2.18
N ILE A 54 -6.16 -0.72 2.74
CA ILE A 54 -4.80 -1.27 2.94
C ILE A 54 -4.13 -1.71 1.63
N LEU A 55 -4.90 -2.04 0.59
CA LEU A 55 -4.40 -2.60 -0.68
C LEU A 55 -3.23 -1.78 -1.27
N ARG A 56 -3.36 -0.45 -1.31
CA ARG A 56 -2.33 0.47 -1.85
C ARG A 56 -1.05 0.49 -1.01
N TRP A 57 -1.09 -0.01 0.22
CA TRP A 57 0.00 0.06 1.19
C TRP A 57 0.71 -1.28 1.39
N LEU A 58 0.26 -2.37 0.77
CA LEU A 58 0.86 -3.70 0.94
C LEU A 58 2.35 -3.77 0.57
N HIS A 59 2.87 -2.84 -0.25
CA HIS A 59 4.31 -2.74 -0.53
C HIS A 59 5.16 -2.31 0.68
N ARG A 60 4.54 -1.92 1.80
CA ARG A 60 5.20 -1.46 3.03
C ARG A 60 5.44 -2.57 4.04
N GLY A 61 5.13 -3.82 3.70
CA GLY A 61 5.40 -4.95 4.57
C GLY A 61 4.78 -6.25 4.07
N ASP A 62 5.31 -7.35 4.58
CA ASP A 62 4.81 -8.70 4.32
C ASP A 62 3.92 -9.24 5.46
N THR A 63 3.77 -8.46 6.54
CA THR A 63 3.08 -8.86 7.77
C THR A 63 2.05 -7.80 8.14
N LEU A 64 0.80 -8.22 8.31
CA LEU A 64 -0.35 -7.41 8.72
C LEU A 64 -0.55 -7.46 10.23
N TYR A 65 -0.91 -6.32 10.82
CA TYR A 65 -1.19 -6.16 12.25
C TYR A 65 -2.52 -5.46 12.44
N ASP A 66 -3.24 -5.86 13.49
CA ASP A 66 -4.34 -5.06 14.03
C ASP A 66 -3.74 -3.85 14.78
N VAL A 67 -4.42 -2.72 14.70
CA VAL A 67 -4.00 -1.46 15.30
C VAL A 67 -4.99 -1.02 16.37
N GLU A 68 -4.46 -0.69 17.54
CA GLU A 68 -5.17 0.01 18.60
C GLU A 68 -4.46 1.34 18.90
N ILE A 69 -5.26 2.38 19.15
CA ILE A 69 -4.78 3.73 19.45
C ILE A 69 -4.95 3.99 20.95
N PRO A 70 -3.85 4.23 21.70
CA PRO A 70 -3.93 4.62 23.11
C PRO A 70 -4.82 5.85 23.30
N LYS A 71 -5.55 5.92 24.43
CA LYS A 71 -6.50 7.01 24.70
C LYS A 71 -5.85 8.40 24.77
N ASP A 72 -4.59 8.45 25.15
CA ASP A 72 -3.78 9.66 25.29
C ASP A 72 -2.92 9.94 24.04
N ALA A 73 -3.17 9.23 22.93
CA ALA A 73 -2.49 9.46 21.66
C ALA A 73 -3.08 10.66 20.91
N GLU A 74 -2.20 11.45 20.31
CA GLU A 74 -2.59 12.38 19.25
C GLU A 74 -2.75 11.60 17.95
N ASN A 75 -3.93 11.69 17.33
CA ASN A 75 -4.28 10.89 16.16
C ASN A 75 -4.98 11.76 15.11
N ILE A 76 -4.45 11.77 13.88
CA ILE A 76 -4.89 12.65 12.80
C ILE A 76 -5.18 11.82 11.56
N LYS A 77 -6.32 12.07 10.94
CA LYS A 77 -6.63 11.58 9.60
C LYS A 77 -5.97 12.51 8.58
N LEU A 78 -5.21 11.95 7.65
CA LEU A 78 -4.61 12.71 6.56
C LEU A 78 -5.59 12.88 5.41
N ASP A 79 -5.57 14.07 4.80
CA ASP A 79 -6.23 14.31 3.53
C ASP A 79 -5.43 13.67 2.40
N GLY A 80 -6.13 12.97 1.50
CA GLY A 80 -5.51 12.31 0.36
C GLY A 80 -6.46 11.35 -0.34
N ALA A 81 -5.96 10.72 -1.41
CA ALA A 81 -6.75 9.80 -2.23
C ALA A 81 -7.27 8.59 -1.44
N THR A 82 -6.48 8.07 -0.51
CA THR A 82 -6.88 6.91 0.32
C THR A 82 -6.88 7.30 1.79
N THR A 83 -7.76 6.70 2.59
CA THR A 83 -7.78 6.92 4.04
C THR A 83 -6.44 6.49 4.65
N ILE A 84 -5.74 7.42 5.30
CA ILE A 84 -4.56 7.15 6.12
C ILE A 84 -4.68 7.96 7.40
N TYR A 85 -4.26 7.36 8.50
CA TYR A 85 -4.11 8.03 9.78
C TYR A 85 -2.64 8.07 10.17
N ARG A 86 -2.29 9.07 10.97
CA ARG A 86 -1.01 9.15 11.67
C ARG A 86 -1.24 9.40 13.14
N THR A 87 -0.43 8.75 13.97
CA THR A 87 -0.51 8.87 15.42
C THR A 87 0.88 8.97 16.05
N ASN A 88 0.99 9.66 17.19
CA ASN A 88 2.22 9.69 17.99
C ASN A 88 2.43 8.39 18.81
N LYS A 89 1.35 7.64 19.09
CA LYS A 89 1.39 6.38 19.84
C LYS A 89 0.52 5.31 19.19
N ILE A 90 0.99 4.07 19.16
CA ILE A 90 0.27 2.94 18.55
C ILE A 90 0.53 1.65 19.31
N ILE A 91 -0.46 0.77 19.38
CA ILE A 91 -0.28 -0.63 19.79
C ILE A 91 -0.56 -1.51 18.57
N ILE A 92 0.38 -2.39 18.25
CA ILE A 92 0.23 -3.38 17.18
C ILE A 92 -0.01 -4.76 17.78
N LYS A 93 -0.91 -5.54 17.18
CA LYS A 93 -1.29 -6.88 17.66
C LYS A 93 -1.51 -7.84 16.50
N ASN A 94 -1.60 -9.13 16.81
CA ASN A 94 -2.05 -10.19 15.89
C ASN A 94 -1.30 -10.21 14.54
N PRO A 95 0.03 -10.43 14.54
CA PRO A 95 0.81 -10.50 13.31
C PRO A 95 0.31 -11.64 12.41
N ARG A 96 0.07 -11.33 11.14
CA ARG A 96 -0.33 -12.31 10.11
C ARG A 96 0.48 -12.08 8.85
N LYS A 97 1.17 -13.11 8.36
CA LYS A 97 1.82 -13.04 7.03
C LYS A 97 0.75 -12.88 5.96
N ILE A 98 0.93 -11.91 5.07
CA ILE A 98 -0.02 -11.64 4.01
C ILE A 98 0.17 -12.67 2.91
N THR A 99 -0.89 -13.42 2.63
CA THR A 99 -0.96 -14.35 1.50
C THR A 99 -1.60 -13.68 0.28
N ASP A 100 -1.51 -14.33 -0.88
CA ASP A 100 -2.16 -13.86 -2.10
C ASP A 100 -3.70 -13.85 -1.95
N GLU A 101 -4.27 -14.79 -1.19
CA GLU A 101 -5.70 -14.83 -0.86
C GLU A 101 -6.11 -13.63 0.00
N MET A 102 -5.32 -13.29 1.02
CA MET A 102 -5.59 -12.13 1.86
C MET A 102 -5.53 -10.83 1.05
N ALA A 103 -4.55 -10.69 0.16
CA ALA A 103 -4.47 -9.55 -0.75
C ALA A 103 -5.72 -9.43 -1.64
N LEU A 104 -6.23 -10.56 -2.13
CA LEU A 104 -7.45 -10.60 -2.94
C LEU A 104 -8.69 -10.23 -2.12
N GLU A 105 -8.77 -10.66 -0.86
CA GLU A 105 -9.83 -10.25 0.06
C GLU A 105 -9.82 -8.74 0.32
N PHE A 106 -8.65 -8.15 0.56
CA PHE A 106 -8.51 -6.70 0.68
C PHE A 106 -8.95 -5.97 -0.57
N TYR A 107 -8.65 -6.50 -1.76
CA TYR A 107 -9.13 -5.93 -3.01
C TYR A 107 -10.66 -5.95 -3.10
N LYS A 108 -11.30 -7.09 -2.81
CA LYS A 108 -12.76 -7.24 -2.87
C LYS A 108 -13.52 -6.27 -1.97
N ILE A 109 -12.95 -5.92 -0.81
CA ILE A 109 -13.57 -4.98 0.11
C ILE A 109 -13.08 -3.54 -0.06
N SER A 110 -12.14 -3.30 -0.97
CA SER A 110 -11.47 -2.00 -1.04
C SER A 110 -12.40 -0.90 -1.56
N ASN A 111 -12.23 0.28 -1.00
CA ASN A 111 -12.99 1.48 -1.32
C ASN A 111 -12.03 2.65 -1.59
N ILE A 112 -10.96 2.38 -2.34
CA ILE A 112 -10.01 3.40 -2.81
C ILE A 112 -10.52 4.01 -4.13
N PRO A 113 -10.15 5.26 -4.46
CA PRO A 113 -10.54 5.88 -5.74
C PRO A 113 -10.04 5.06 -6.92
N GLU A 114 -10.77 5.10 -8.04
CA GLU A 114 -10.49 4.26 -9.21
C GLU A 114 -9.02 4.34 -9.67
N LYS A 115 -8.51 5.56 -9.83
CA LYS A 115 -7.11 5.84 -10.20
C LYS A 115 -6.09 5.22 -9.24
N SER A 116 -6.44 5.05 -7.96
CA SER A 116 -5.55 4.43 -6.97
C SER A 116 -5.35 2.93 -7.22
N TYR A 117 -6.25 2.25 -7.95
CA TYR A 117 -6.06 0.85 -8.33
C TYR A 117 -4.91 0.65 -9.30
N TYR A 118 -4.55 1.66 -10.11
CA TYR A 118 -3.43 1.52 -11.06
C TYR A 118 -2.09 1.50 -10.34
N LYS A 119 -1.91 2.32 -9.30
CA LYS A 119 -0.77 2.18 -8.37
C LYS A 119 -0.86 0.89 -7.55
N ALA A 120 -2.07 0.49 -7.13
CA ALA A 120 -2.26 -0.76 -6.40
C ALA A 120 -1.85 -1.98 -7.24
N LEU A 121 -2.07 -1.98 -8.55
CA LEU A 121 -1.56 -3.00 -9.48
C LEU A 121 -0.04 -3.13 -9.35
N GLY A 122 0.69 -2.02 -9.43
CA GLY A 122 2.13 -2.01 -9.20
C GLY A 122 2.51 -2.60 -7.83
N VAL A 123 1.81 -2.20 -6.77
CA VAL A 123 2.03 -2.70 -5.40
C VAL A 123 1.87 -4.22 -5.30
N VAL A 124 0.75 -4.77 -5.78
CA VAL A 124 0.49 -6.21 -5.66
C VAL A 124 1.41 -7.03 -6.56
N THR A 125 1.85 -6.47 -7.70
CA THR A 125 2.79 -7.13 -8.59
C THR A 125 4.20 -7.23 -8.00
N ILE A 126 4.73 -6.17 -7.39
CA ILE A 126 6.07 -6.23 -6.75
C ILE A 126 6.09 -7.16 -5.53
N MET A 127 4.95 -7.28 -4.84
CA MET A 127 4.76 -8.22 -3.73
C MET A 127 4.39 -9.64 -4.19
N ASN A 128 4.26 -9.86 -5.51
CA ASN A 128 3.93 -11.14 -6.13
C ASN A 128 2.55 -11.72 -5.72
N TYR A 129 1.57 -10.85 -5.42
CA TYR A 129 0.18 -11.23 -5.17
C TYR A 129 -0.59 -11.36 -6.49
N LYS A 130 -0.33 -12.46 -7.20
CA LYS A 130 -0.78 -12.71 -8.57
C LYS A 130 -2.30 -12.68 -8.74
N LYS A 131 -3.05 -13.33 -7.85
CA LYS A 131 -4.52 -13.37 -7.92
C LYS A 131 -5.11 -11.96 -7.91
N THR A 132 -4.56 -11.10 -7.06
CA THR A 132 -5.00 -9.72 -6.92
C THR A 132 -4.63 -8.88 -8.14
N ALA A 133 -3.40 -9.03 -8.65
CA ALA A 133 -2.95 -8.32 -9.85
C ALA A 133 -3.81 -8.64 -11.08
N TYR A 134 -4.10 -9.92 -11.33
CA TYR A 134 -4.96 -10.31 -12.45
C TYR A 134 -6.41 -9.86 -12.27
N ALA A 135 -6.94 -9.85 -11.04
CA ALA A 135 -8.26 -9.31 -10.77
C ALA A 135 -8.33 -7.81 -11.11
N ILE A 136 -7.33 -7.02 -10.67
CA ILE A 136 -7.25 -5.59 -11.01
C ILE A 136 -7.14 -5.40 -12.53
N LEU A 137 -6.28 -6.16 -13.23
CA LEU A 137 -6.18 -6.08 -14.69
C LEU A 137 -7.52 -6.32 -15.37
N LYS A 138 -8.23 -7.38 -14.97
CA LYS A 138 -9.52 -7.75 -15.55
C LYS A 138 -10.60 -6.71 -15.29
N ASP A 139 -10.68 -6.22 -14.06
CA ASP A 139 -11.82 -5.43 -13.59
C ASP A 139 -11.62 -3.92 -13.82
N LYS A 140 -10.37 -3.45 -13.90
CA LYS A 140 -10.01 -2.03 -13.86
C LYS A 140 -9.22 -1.54 -15.07
N VAL A 141 -8.70 -2.41 -15.93
CA VAL A 141 -7.87 -2.02 -17.08
C VAL A 141 -8.58 -2.36 -18.39
N ASN A 142 -8.66 -1.38 -19.29
CA ASN A 142 -9.23 -1.55 -20.62
C ASN A 142 -8.60 -0.54 -21.61
N PHE A 143 -8.99 -0.64 -22.88
CA PHE A 143 -8.45 0.24 -23.92
C PHE A 143 -8.70 1.74 -23.67
N GLY A 144 -9.83 2.09 -23.05
CA GLY A 144 -10.19 3.49 -22.79
C GLY A 144 -9.32 4.15 -21.72
N ASN A 145 -8.74 3.38 -20.80
CA ASN A 145 -7.92 3.93 -19.71
C ASN A 145 -6.44 3.50 -19.73
N ILE A 146 -6.02 2.67 -20.70
CA ILE A 146 -4.68 2.07 -20.71
C ILE A 146 -3.53 3.10 -20.66
N LYS A 147 -3.73 4.28 -21.25
CA LYS A 147 -2.72 5.36 -21.18
C LYS A 147 -2.51 5.82 -19.73
N GLU A 148 -3.59 6.11 -19.01
CA GLU A 148 -3.50 6.52 -17.61
C GLU A 148 -2.96 5.39 -16.72
N VAL A 149 -3.37 4.14 -16.99
CA VAL A 149 -2.85 2.97 -16.27
C VAL A 149 -1.33 2.86 -16.44
N LEU A 150 -0.83 3.02 -17.67
CA LEU A 150 0.60 2.97 -17.95
C LEU A 150 1.36 4.14 -17.33
N ASP A 151 0.78 5.34 -17.30
CA ASP A 151 1.41 6.50 -16.65
C ASP A 151 1.61 6.23 -15.14
N GLU A 152 0.57 5.74 -14.45
CA GLU A 152 0.63 5.39 -13.03
C GLU A 152 1.54 4.18 -12.75
N TRP A 153 1.51 3.17 -13.62
CA TRP A 153 2.40 2.00 -13.56
C TRP A 153 3.87 2.41 -13.71
N ASN A 154 4.20 3.17 -14.74
CA ASN A 154 5.57 3.58 -15.03
C ASN A 154 6.12 4.51 -13.93
N ASP A 155 5.31 5.44 -13.42
CA ASP A 155 5.67 6.27 -12.25
C ASP A 155 6.01 5.37 -11.04
N PHE A 156 5.14 4.41 -10.74
CA PHE A 156 5.33 3.53 -9.60
C PHE A 156 6.54 2.60 -9.75
N ILE A 157 6.74 1.99 -10.92
CA ILE A 157 7.82 1.02 -11.17
C ILE A 157 9.18 1.71 -11.33
N SER A 158 9.23 2.89 -11.97
CA SER A 158 10.49 3.65 -12.08
C SER A 158 10.98 4.17 -10.73
N HIS A 159 10.08 4.33 -9.75
CA HIS A 159 10.38 4.72 -8.38
C HIS A 159 11.26 5.99 -8.31
N GLY A 160 10.87 7.02 -9.08
CA GLY A 160 11.64 8.26 -9.19
C GLY A 160 12.97 8.07 -9.91
N GLY A 161 13.00 7.21 -10.94
CA GLY A 161 14.17 6.94 -11.77
C GLY A 161 15.17 5.93 -11.19
N LYS A 162 14.95 5.43 -9.96
CA LYS A 162 15.80 4.40 -9.35
C LYS A 162 15.74 3.07 -10.08
N ASN A 163 14.59 2.76 -10.71
CA ASN A 163 14.36 1.54 -11.47
C ASN A 163 14.66 0.25 -10.67
N ASP A 164 14.52 0.30 -9.34
CA ASP A 164 14.79 -0.79 -8.41
C ASP A 164 13.63 -1.81 -8.33
N ARG A 165 12.45 -1.46 -8.87
CA ARG A 165 11.26 -2.32 -8.86
C ARG A 165 11.05 -3.13 -10.14
N LYS A 166 11.67 -2.73 -11.26
CA LYS A 166 11.43 -3.34 -12.58
C LYS A 166 11.84 -4.81 -12.65
N ASP A 167 12.89 -5.18 -11.89
CA ASP A 167 13.50 -6.52 -11.90
C ASP A 167 13.32 -7.25 -10.56
N ILE A 168 12.44 -6.76 -9.67
CA ILE A 168 12.28 -7.32 -8.33
C ILE A 168 11.77 -8.76 -8.36
N ASN A 169 10.99 -9.11 -9.38
CA ASN A 169 10.53 -10.47 -9.66
C ASN A 169 10.14 -10.58 -11.15
N GLY A 170 10.02 -11.80 -11.67
CA GLY A 170 9.62 -12.04 -13.06
C GLY A 170 8.18 -11.61 -13.39
N PHE A 171 7.33 -11.44 -12.37
CA PHE A 171 5.92 -11.09 -12.55
C PHE A 171 5.73 -9.61 -12.92
N VAL A 172 6.63 -8.72 -12.49
CA VAL A 172 6.63 -7.31 -12.94
C VAL A 172 6.74 -7.21 -14.46
N LYS A 173 7.67 -7.96 -15.06
CA LYS A 173 7.82 -8.01 -16.51
C LYS A 173 6.56 -8.54 -17.19
N GLU A 174 5.98 -9.62 -16.65
CA GLU A 174 4.76 -10.22 -17.20
C GLU A 174 3.58 -9.23 -17.24
N ILE A 175 3.32 -8.51 -16.14
CA ILE A 175 2.27 -7.50 -16.09
C ILE A 175 2.58 -6.33 -17.04
N ASN A 176 3.84 -5.89 -17.10
CA ASN A 176 4.25 -4.84 -18.02
C ASN A 176 3.94 -5.22 -19.48
N ASP A 177 4.35 -6.41 -19.91
CA ASP A 177 4.12 -6.91 -21.26
C ASP A 177 2.62 -7.00 -21.57
N HIS A 178 1.79 -7.40 -20.60
CA HIS A 178 0.34 -7.43 -20.73
C HIS A 178 -0.26 -6.02 -20.96
N LEU A 179 0.17 -5.02 -20.18
CA LEU A 179 -0.30 -3.63 -20.34
C LEU A 179 0.08 -3.06 -21.71
N TYR A 180 1.31 -3.28 -22.17
CA TYR A 180 1.74 -2.83 -23.49
C TYR A 180 1.04 -3.58 -24.63
N LYS A 181 0.68 -4.85 -24.44
CA LYS A 181 -0.16 -5.58 -25.40
C LYS A 181 -1.52 -4.91 -25.56
N ILE A 182 -2.21 -4.56 -24.47
CA ILE A 182 -3.48 -3.83 -24.52
C ILE A 182 -3.31 -2.50 -25.25
N LYS A 183 -2.23 -1.76 -24.98
CA LYS A 183 -1.95 -0.50 -25.68
C LYS A 183 -1.74 -0.69 -27.18
N ASN A 184 -0.97 -1.69 -27.59
CA ASN A 184 -0.60 -1.89 -28.99
C ASN A 184 -1.72 -2.50 -29.84
N SER A 185 -2.66 -3.23 -29.22
CA SER A 185 -3.89 -3.67 -29.89
C SER A 185 -4.85 -2.52 -30.27
N ILE A 186 -4.49 -1.26 -29.96
CA ILE A 186 -5.19 -0.05 -30.43
C ILE A 186 -4.61 0.44 -31.78
N SER A 187 -3.43 -0.06 -32.18
CA SER A 187 -2.70 0.38 -33.37
C SER A 187 -2.88 -0.55 -34.59
N GLU A 188 -3.77 -1.53 -34.50
CA GLU A 188 -4.27 -2.38 -35.60
C GLU A 188 -5.74 -2.03 -35.89
#